data_AF-A0A7D5P0G5-F1
#
_entry.id   AF-A0A7D5P0G5-F1
#
_cell.length_a   1.000
_cell.length_b   1.000
_cell.length_c   1.000
_cell.angle_alpha   90.00
_cell.angle_beta   90.00
_cell.angle_gamma   90.00
#
_symmetry.space_group_name_H-M   'P 1'
#
loop_
_entity.id
_entity.type
_entity.pdbx_description
1 polymer ?
#
loop_
_entity_poly.entity_id
_entity_poly.type
_entity_poly.pdbx_seq_one_letter_code
_entity_poly.pdbx_strand_id
1 'polypeptide(L)' 'MVEVKKESKCQICDSYNMKGMWQCECGVMNVSKNEKCWKCGRPRGI' A
#
# COMPACT_ATOMS: atom_id res chain seq x y z
N MET A 1 -15.73 -6.72 -24.15
CA MET A 1 -14.65 -5.88 -23.60
C MET A 1 -14.54 -6.29 -22.14
N VAL A 2 -13.57 -7.12 -21.75
CA VAL A 2 -13.47 -7.59 -20.36
C VAL A 2 -12.94 -6.45 -19.50
N GLU A 3 -13.82 -5.91 -18.66
CA GLU A 3 -13.46 -4.96 -17.61
C GLU A 3 -12.53 -5.66 -16.61
N VAL A 4 -11.23 -5.40 -16.74
CA VAL A 4 -10.24 -5.81 -15.75
C VAL A 4 -10.53 -5.02 -14.49
N LYS A 5 -11.35 -5.58 -13.59
CA LYS A 5 -11.47 -5.09 -12.22
C LYS A 5 -10.06 -5.09 -11.64
N LYS A 6 -9.48 -3.90 -11.52
CA LYS A 6 -8.11 -3.66 -11.04
C LYS A 6 -8.10 -3.88 -9.53
N GLU A 7 -8.33 -5.12 -9.14
CA GLU A 7 -8.30 -5.57 -7.78
C GLU A 7 -6.85 -5.45 -7.31
N SER A 8 -6.62 -4.50 -6.41
CA SER A 8 -5.32 -4.19 -5.83
C SER A 8 -4.90 -5.29 -4.85
N LYS A 9 -4.70 -6.49 -5.39
CA LYS A 9 -4.30 -7.68 -4.65
C LYS A 9 -2.83 -7.55 -4.28
N CYS A 10 -2.53 -7.67 -2.98
CA CYS A 10 -1.16 -7.72 -2.50
C CYS A 10 -0.44 -8.88 -3.19
N GLN A 11 0.57 -8.57 -4.03
CA GLN A 11 1.33 -9.55 -4.84
C GLN A 11 2.10 -10.58 -4.01
N ILE A 12 2.12 -10.43 -2.68
CA ILE A 12 2.86 -11.28 -1.75
C ILE A 12 1.93 -12.28 -1.04
N CYS A 13 0.68 -11.90 -0.71
CA CYS A 13 -0.19 -12.73 0.12
C CYS A 13 -1.60 -12.95 -0.43
N ASP A 14 -1.90 -12.47 -1.65
CA ASP A 14 -3.20 -12.56 -2.34
C ASP A 14 -4.41 -12.18 -1.46
N SER A 15 -4.15 -11.45 -0.37
CA SER A 15 -5.12 -11.05 0.64
C SER A 15 -5.50 -9.60 0.39
N TYR A 16 -6.78 -9.40 0.13
CA TYR A 16 -7.42 -8.13 -0.23
C TYR A 16 -7.53 -7.11 0.90
N ASN A 17 -6.97 -7.40 2.07
CA ASN A 17 -7.13 -6.53 3.22
C ASN A 17 -6.03 -5.44 3.22
N MET A 18 -6.13 -4.50 2.27
CA MET A 18 -5.36 -3.25 2.27
C MET A 18 -5.80 -2.30 3.39
N LYS A 19 -6.80 -2.67 4.18
CA LYS A 19 -7.37 -1.84 5.23
C LYS A 19 -6.29 -1.51 6.25
N GLY A 20 -5.92 -0.24 6.28
CA GLY A 20 -4.88 0.32 7.12
C GLY A 20 -3.53 0.53 6.43
N MET A 21 -3.27 -0.04 5.25
CA MET A 21 -2.07 0.33 4.47
C MET A 21 -2.13 1.81 4.11
N TRP A 22 -0.98 2.42 3.86
CA TRP A 22 -0.89 3.81 3.45
C TRP A 22 0.13 3.98 2.34
N GLN A 23 -0.21 4.81 1.36
CA GLN A 23 0.73 5.20 0.32
C GLN A 23 1.53 6.39 0.81
N CYS A 24 2.86 6.29 0.74
CA CYS A 24 3.74 7.42 0.97
C CYS A 24 3.81 8.28 -0.30
N GLU A 25 4.06 9.58 -0.15
CA GLU A 25 4.27 10.52 -1.27
C GLU A 25 5.36 10.07 -2.24
N CYS A 26 6.35 9.29 -1.79
CA CYS A 26 7.37 8.71 -2.67
C CYS A 26 6.85 7.56 -3.57
N GLY A 27 5.55 7.25 -3.50
CA GLY A 27 4.85 6.32 -4.38
C GLY A 27 4.73 4.89 -3.85
N VAL A 28 5.45 4.52 -2.79
CA VAL A 28 5.39 3.15 -2.24
C VAL A 28 4.25 2.96 -1.25
N MET A 29 3.71 1.74 -1.24
CA MET A 29 2.72 1.30 -0.26
C MET A 29 3.43 0.78 1.00
N ASN A 30 2.95 1.22 2.15
CA ASN A 30 3.42 0.82 3.48
C ASN A 30 2.32 0.06 4.22
N VAL A 31 2.71 -0.88 5.08
CA VAL A 31 1.77 -1.56 5.99
C VAL A 31 1.34 -0.62 7.12
N SER A 32 0.17 -0.87 7.70
CA SER A 32 -0.47 0.04 8.66
C SER A 32 0.37 0.35 9.88
N LYS A 33 1.09 -0.66 10.34
CA LYS A 33 1.99 -0.68 11.50
C LYS A 33 3.28 0.11 11.28
N ASN A 34 3.62 0.48 10.05
CA ASN A 34 4.78 1.32 9.79
C ASN A 34 4.42 2.79 10.06
N GLU A 35 5.08 3.40 11.04
CA GLU A 35 4.99 4.83 11.33
C GLU A 35 5.80 5.68 10.34
N LYS A 36 6.82 5.08 9.70
CA LYS A 36 7.68 5.69 8.69
C LYS A 36 7.72 4.84 7.42
N CYS A 37 7.94 5.49 6.29
CA CYS A 37 8.05 4.83 5.00
C CYS A 37 9.25 3.90 4.97
N TRP A 38 9.06 2.62 4.63
CA TRP A 38 10.15 1.64 4.60
C TRP A 38 11.20 1.94 3.52
N LYS A 39 10.85 2.74 2.50
CA LYS A 39 11.78 3.12 1.41
C LYS A 39 12.48 4.46 1.65
N CYS A 40 11.74 5.50 2.03
CA CYS A 40 12.28 6.87 2.12
C CYS A 40 12.35 7.45 3.54
N GLY A 41 11.84 6.73 4.55
CA GLY A 41 11.90 7.15 5.96
C GLY A 41 10.92 8.25 6.37
N ARG A 42 10.14 8.84 5.45
CA ARG A 42 9.13 9.87 5.76
C ARG A 42 8.04 9.34 6.70
N PRO A 43 7.59 10.13 7.69
CA PRO A 43 6.50 9.71 8.59
C PRO A 43 5.16 9.59 7.84
N ARG A 44 4.26 8.77 8.37
CA ARG A 44 2.89 8.62 7.86
C ARG A 44 2.11 9.92 8.05
N GLY A 45 1.54 10.46 6.97
CA GLY A 45 0.66 11.65 7.02
C GLY A 45 1.37 12.99 6.78
N ILE A 46 2.65 12.95 6.40
CA ILE A 46 3.35 14.08 5.76
C ILE A 46 3.44 13.81 4.26
#